data_AF-A0A3A5W4M9-F1
#
_entry.id   AF-A0A3A5W4M9-F1
#
_cell.length_a   1.000
_cell.length_b   1.000
_cell.length_c   1.000
_cell.angle_alpha   90.00
_cell.angle_beta   90.00
_cell.angle_gamma   90.00
#
_symmetry.space_group_name_H-M   'P 1'
#
loop_
_entity.id
_entity.type
_entity.pdbx_description
1 polymer ?
#
loop_
_entity_poly.entity_id
_entity_poly.type
_entity_poly.pdbx_seq_one_letter_code
_entity_poly.pdbx_strand_id
1 'polypeptide(L)'
;MLQALVVLGLFLTLPWTMVPPAETEANPQVGETPFVFPATAIQADFNGTGWNLSGTSWDTLENEVVIDRPSVAWSAPAGAPQFPRSAACLFPIPERNELWLVGGIVDPSSQWNDEEESSLIEVYDVTNGTWSVSPSPLPNVQSHAGCARWGDVLVLAGDLPLPDGQSSAPSFTSGLVQRYNLTTDAWSVGTSMPGDRAVGKAGYAHHDGVLYAAGGVNQTGNAMAV
;
A
#
# COMPACT_ATOMS: atom_id res chain seq x y z
N MET A 1 60.59 -17.27 -22.34
CA MET A 1 59.54 -16.64 -21.52
C MET A 1 59.79 -15.14 -21.50
N LEU A 2 59.51 -14.32 -22.51
CA LEU A 2 58.39 -14.27 -23.46
C LEU A 2 57.01 -14.21 -22.79
N GLN A 3 56.83 -13.28 -21.84
CA GLN A 3 55.50 -12.75 -21.47
C GLN A 3 55.52 -11.49 -20.57
N ALA A 4 56.66 -10.79 -20.42
CA ALA A 4 56.75 -9.59 -19.57
C ALA A 4 57.14 -8.30 -20.34
N LEU A 5 57.03 -8.31 -21.66
CA LEU A 5 57.56 -7.24 -22.53
C LEU A 5 56.52 -6.81 -23.59
N VAL A 6 55.27 -6.52 -23.18
CA VAL A 6 54.24 -5.95 -24.07
C VAL A 6 53.39 -4.83 -23.45
N VAL A 7 53.37 -4.62 -22.13
CA VAL A 7 52.47 -3.58 -21.54
C VAL A 7 53.16 -2.23 -21.26
N LEU A 8 54.48 -2.13 -21.44
CA LEU A 8 55.24 -0.88 -21.25
C LEU A 8 55.35 0.00 -22.52
N GLY A 9 54.64 -0.35 -23.60
CA GLY A 9 54.74 0.29 -24.92
C GLY A 9 53.54 1.11 -25.37
N LEU A 10 52.51 1.33 -24.52
CA LEU A 10 51.26 1.98 -24.94
C LEU A 10 50.88 3.24 -24.13
N PHE A 11 51.87 3.94 -23.56
CA PHE A 11 51.66 5.19 -22.81
C PHE A 11 52.44 6.40 -23.36
N LEU A 12 52.92 6.36 -24.61
CA LEU A 12 53.83 7.38 -25.16
C LEU A 12 53.35 8.14 -26.41
N THR A 13 52.04 8.23 -26.67
CA THR A 13 51.53 8.96 -27.85
C THR A 13 50.30 9.87 -27.62
N LEU A 14 49.98 10.27 -26.39
CA LEU A 14 48.92 11.27 -26.18
C LEU A 14 49.54 12.67 -25.96
N PRO A 15 49.25 13.65 -26.82
CA PRO A 15 49.72 15.02 -26.63
C PRO A 15 49.05 15.65 -25.41
N TRP A 16 49.83 16.42 -24.66
CA TRP A 16 49.37 17.19 -23.53
C TRP A 16 48.32 18.20 -23.99
N THR A 17 47.06 17.99 -23.62
CA THR A 17 46.05 19.05 -23.69
C THR A 17 46.08 19.82 -22.38
N MET A 18 46.30 21.14 -22.50
CA MET A 18 46.22 22.09 -21.40
C MET A 18 44.80 22.09 -20.84
N VAL A 19 44.68 21.92 -19.52
CA VAL A 19 43.44 22.09 -18.77
C VAL A 19 43.13 23.59 -18.69
N PRO A 20 42.01 24.10 -19.24
CA PRO A 20 41.54 25.45 -18.94
C PRO A 20 41.07 25.51 -17.48
N PRO A 21 41.12 26.68 -16.81
CA PRO A 21 40.68 26.81 -15.42
C PRO A 21 39.21 26.44 -15.29
N ALA A 22 38.86 25.79 -14.17
CA ALA A 22 37.53 25.30 -13.86
C ALA A 22 36.47 26.39 -14.12
N GLU A 23 35.60 26.13 -15.08
CA GLU A 23 34.30 26.79 -15.09
C GLU A 23 33.58 26.34 -13.83
N THR A 24 33.08 27.30 -13.05
CA THR A 24 32.18 27.05 -11.94
C THR A 24 30.98 26.28 -12.48
N GLU A 25 30.96 24.96 -12.28
CA GLU A 25 29.77 24.15 -12.50
C GLU A 25 28.68 24.71 -11.60
N ALA A 26 27.70 25.37 -12.21
CA ALA A 26 26.45 25.66 -11.55
C ALA A 26 25.83 24.31 -11.19
N ASN A 27 25.87 23.98 -9.90
CA ASN A 27 25.17 22.85 -9.32
C ASN A 27 23.74 22.85 -9.87
N PRO A 28 23.33 21.88 -10.71
CA PRO A 28 21.93 21.77 -11.05
C PRO A 28 21.24 21.41 -9.73
N GLN A 29 20.55 22.39 -9.15
CA GLN A 29 19.52 22.12 -8.17
C GLN A 29 18.55 21.19 -8.88
N VAL A 30 18.71 19.89 -8.66
CA VAL A 30 17.66 18.91 -8.91
C VAL A 30 16.58 19.32 -7.92
N GLY A 31 15.72 20.23 -8.36
CA GLY A 31 14.46 20.44 -7.71
C GLY A 31 13.79 19.09 -7.75
N GLU A 32 13.71 18.42 -6.60
CA GLU A 32 12.79 17.31 -6.41
C GLU A 32 11.44 17.86 -6.86
N THR A 33 10.97 17.44 -8.02
CA THR A 33 9.58 17.68 -8.38
C THR A 33 8.79 16.93 -7.32
N PRO A 34 8.08 17.61 -6.41
CA PRO A 34 7.31 16.91 -5.42
C PRO A 34 6.32 16.03 -6.18
N PHE A 35 6.23 14.78 -5.76
CA PHE A 35 5.25 13.84 -6.26
C PHE A 35 3.85 14.47 -6.08
N VAL A 36 3.18 14.74 -7.21
CA VAL A 36 1.81 15.26 -7.22
C VAL A 36 0.87 14.08 -7.42
N PHE A 37 0.21 13.65 -6.36
CA PHE A 37 -1.00 12.85 -6.50
C PHE A 37 -2.04 13.70 -7.27
N PRO A 38 -2.73 13.19 -8.32
CA PRO A 38 -3.84 13.91 -8.96
C PRO A 38 -5.10 14.05 -8.07
N ALA A 39 -4.98 13.78 -6.76
CA ALA A 39 -5.97 14.12 -5.76
C ALA A 39 -5.26 14.54 -4.47
N THR A 40 -5.00 15.83 -4.31
CA THR A 40 -4.71 16.39 -2.98
C THR A 40 -6.03 16.52 -2.23
N ALA A 41 -6.35 15.57 -1.35
CA ALA A 41 -7.19 15.87 -0.20
C ALA A 41 -6.29 16.62 0.79
N ILE A 42 -6.44 17.94 0.86
CA ILE A 42 -5.78 18.73 1.90
C ILE A 42 -6.41 18.33 3.22
N GLN A 43 -5.69 17.57 4.04
CA GLN A 43 -6.00 17.46 5.46
C GLN A 43 -5.59 18.80 6.09
N ALA A 44 -6.56 19.70 6.21
CA ALA A 44 -6.38 20.94 6.92
C ALA A 44 -6.54 20.66 8.43
N ASP A 45 -5.53 21.03 9.19
CA ASP A 45 -5.56 21.03 10.65
C ASP A 45 -6.79 21.85 11.11
N PHE A 46 -7.70 21.24 11.89
CA PHE A 46 -8.98 21.82 12.35
C PHE A 46 -8.82 22.96 13.38
N ASN A 47 -7.72 23.70 13.34
CA ASN A 47 -7.33 24.73 14.32
C ASN A 47 -7.25 26.16 13.70
N GLY A 48 -7.07 26.30 12.39
CA GLY A 48 -6.87 27.61 11.77
C GLY A 48 -8.16 28.34 11.39
N THR A 49 -8.35 29.59 11.83
CA THR A 49 -9.44 30.50 11.42
C THR A 49 -9.29 31.04 9.97
N GLY A 50 -8.69 30.27 9.08
CA GLY A 50 -8.29 30.69 7.74
C GLY A 50 -8.88 29.81 6.65
N TRP A 51 -10.20 29.84 6.50
CA TRP A 51 -10.86 29.23 5.35
C TRP A 51 -10.58 30.09 4.11
N ASN A 52 -9.62 29.71 3.27
CA ASN A 52 -9.66 30.15 1.88
C ASN A 52 -10.68 29.26 1.16
N LEU A 53 -11.91 29.76 1.00
CA LEU A 53 -12.97 29.06 0.29
C LEU A 53 -12.67 29.05 -1.22
N SER A 54 -11.65 28.32 -1.64
CA SER A 54 -11.44 28.01 -3.05
C SER A 54 -12.50 27.01 -3.50
N GLY A 55 -13.25 27.35 -4.55
CA GLY A 55 -14.31 26.48 -5.07
C GLY A 55 -15.64 26.62 -4.32
N THR A 56 -15.98 27.81 -3.80
CA THR A 56 -17.37 28.10 -3.41
C THR A 56 -17.93 29.27 -4.20
N SER A 57 -19.18 29.14 -4.64
CA SER A 57 -19.94 30.22 -5.29
C SER A 57 -21.26 30.44 -4.53
N TRP A 58 -21.88 31.60 -4.75
CA TRP A 58 -23.19 31.90 -4.18
C TRP A 58 -24.26 31.69 -5.23
N ASP A 59 -25.21 30.80 -4.98
CA ASP A 59 -26.40 30.66 -5.82
C ASP A 59 -27.42 31.73 -5.43
N THR A 60 -27.59 32.72 -6.30
CA THR A 60 -28.53 33.82 -6.09
C THR A 60 -30.01 33.43 -6.24
N LEU A 61 -30.31 32.29 -6.87
CA LEU A 61 -31.68 31.82 -7.09
C LEU A 61 -32.19 31.03 -5.88
N GLU A 62 -31.35 30.14 -5.35
CA GLU A 62 -31.67 29.30 -4.18
C GLU A 62 -31.20 29.93 -2.85
N ASN A 63 -30.41 31.01 -2.92
CA ASN A 63 -29.86 31.74 -1.77
C ASN A 63 -29.02 30.84 -0.86
N GLU A 64 -28.14 30.02 -1.48
CA GLU A 64 -27.28 29.04 -0.81
C GLU A 64 -25.81 29.19 -1.26
N VAL A 65 -24.88 28.76 -0.40
CA VAL A 65 -23.46 28.60 -0.73
C VAL A 65 -23.28 27.27 -1.47
N VAL A 66 -22.87 27.33 -2.73
CA VAL A 66 -22.50 26.15 -3.53
C VAL A 66 -21.02 25.87 -3.36
N ILE A 67 -20.66 24.61 -3.16
CA ILE A 67 -19.27 24.14 -3.13
C ILE A 67 -19.00 23.37 -4.43
N ASP A 68 -18.13 23.91 -5.28
CA ASP A 68 -17.60 23.25 -6.46
C ASP A 68 -16.65 22.12 -6.01
N ARG A 69 -17.10 20.88 -6.19
CA ARG A 69 -16.23 19.72 -5.95
C ARG A 69 -15.21 19.63 -7.07
N PRO A 70 -13.92 19.40 -6.76
CA PRO A 70 -12.92 19.17 -7.80
C PRO A 70 -13.36 18.00 -8.68
N SER A 71 -13.16 18.12 -9.99
CA SER A 71 -13.41 17.01 -10.92
C SER A 71 -12.46 15.86 -10.61
N VAL A 72 -13.00 14.69 -10.27
CA VAL A 72 -12.22 13.46 -10.10
C VAL A 72 -12.21 12.71 -11.42
N ALA A 73 -11.01 12.48 -11.97
CA ALA A 73 -10.81 11.62 -13.13
C ALA A 73 -10.23 10.27 -12.67
N TRP A 74 -10.75 9.18 -13.22
CA TRP A 74 -10.29 7.82 -12.92
C TRP A 74 -9.36 7.33 -14.03
N SER A 75 -8.21 6.78 -13.63
CA SER A 75 -7.29 6.08 -14.52
C SER A 75 -6.83 4.79 -13.87
N ALA A 76 -6.71 3.72 -14.65
CA ALA A 76 -6.09 2.50 -14.17
C ALA A 76 -4.56 2.65 -14.13
N PRO A 77 -3.88 2.11 -13.10
CA PRO A 77 -2.43 1.98 -13.13
C PRO A 77 -2.01 1.07 -14.29
N ALA A 78 -0.76 1.19 -14.73
CA ALA A 78 -0.20 0.27 -15.73
C ALA A 78 -0.17 -1.16 -15.15
N GLY A 79 -0.52 -2.15 -15.98
CA GLY A 79 -0.58 -3.55 -15.58
C GLY A 79 -1.77 -3.91 -14.68
N ALA A 80 -1.79 -5.15 -14.22
CA ALA A 80 -2.78 -5.67 -13.28
C ALA A 80 -2.12 -6.73 -12.37
N PRO A 81 -2.68 -6.98 -11.18
CA PRO A 81 -2.31 -8.15 -10.37
C PRO A 81 -2.38 -9.42 -11.22
N GLN A 82 -1.43 -10.34 -11.01
CA GLN A 82 -1.35 -11.61 -11.70
C GLN A 82 -2.49 -12.56 -11.30
N PHE A 83 -2.95 -12.43 -10.05
CA PHE A 83 -4.05 -13.21 -9.51
C PHE A 83 -5.23 -12.28 -9.20
N PRO A 84 -6.40 -12.47 -9.85
CA PRO A 84 -7.62 -11.80 -9.45
C PRO A 84 -7.92 -12.08 -7.98
N ARG A 85 -8.16 -11.02 -7.21
CA ARG A 85 -8.33 -11.11 -5.75
C ARG A 85 -9.47 -10.25 -5.26
N SER A 86 -10.21 -10.81 -4.30
CA SER A 86 -11.14 -10.08 -3.46
C SER A 86 -10.69 -10.15 -2.00
N ALA A 87 -11.30 -9.35 -1.12
CA ALA A 87 -11.07 -9.43 0.32
C ALA A 87 -9.61 -9.24 0.79
N ALA A 88 -8.73 -8.73 -0.08
CA ALA A 88 -7.34 -8.44 0.20
C ALA A 88 -7.17 -7.05 0.81
N CYS A 89 -6.02 -6.84 1.44
CA CYS A 89 -5.58 -5.56 1.97
C CYS A 89 -4.62 -4.88 1.01
N LEU A 90 -4.72 -3.57 0.82
CA LEU A 90 -3.76 -2.79 0.03
C LEU A 90 -2.96 -1.85 0.95
N PHE A 91 -1.65 -2.02 1.01
CA PHE A 91 -0.75 -1.14 1.75
C PHE A 91 0.05 -0.25 0.80
N PRO A 92 -0.06 1.08 0.91
CA PRO A 92 0.93 1.96 0.31
C PRO A 92 2.21 1.96 1.13
N ILE A 93 3.35 1.77 0.47
CA ILE A 93 4.70 1.81 1.04
C ILE A 93 5.50 2.92 0.34
N PRO A 94 5.29 4.20 0.70
CA PRO A 94 5.91 5.33 0.01
C PRO A 94 7.43 5.29 0.02
N GLU A 95 8.03 4.79 1.09
CA GLU A 95 9.49 4.70 1.27
C GLU A 95 10.15 3.74 0.27
N ARG A 96 9.37 2.81 -0.28
CA ARG A 96 9.82 1.86 -1.31
C ARG A 96 9.26 2.19 -2.69
N ASN A 97 8.40 3.19 -2.81
CA ASN A 97 7.62 3.49 -4.02
C ASN A 97 6.79 2.30 -4.51
N GLU A 98 6.14 1.61 -3.56
CA GLU A 98 5.43 0.35 -3.81
C GLU A 98 3.99 0.38 -3.28
N LEU A 99 3.11 -0.42 -3.89
CA LEU A 99 1.81 -0.80 -3.30
C LEU A 99 1.76 -2.31 -3.11
N TRP A 100 1.40 -2.78 -1.92
CA TRP A 100 1.35 -4.20 -1.60
C TRP A 100 -0.09 -4.65 -1.47
N LEU A 101 -0.53 -5.55 -2.35
CA LEU A 101 -1.82 -6.23 -2.26
C LEU A 101 -1.61 -7.56 -1.53
N VAL A 102 -2.15 -7.68 -0.32
CA VAL A 102 -1.78 -8.68 0.68
C VAL A 102 -2.99 -9.54 1.06
N GLY A 103 -2.80 -10.86 1.06
CA GLY A 103 -3.80 -11.85 1.45
C GLY A 103 -5.02 -11.87 0.51
N GLY A 104 -6.19 -12.08 1.08
CA GLY A 104 -7.47 -12.10 0.40
C GLY A 104 -7.88 -13.48 -0.08
N ILE A 105 -8.83 -13.48 -1.01
CA ILE A 105 -9.39 -14.67 -1.64
C ILE A 105 -9.01 -14.63 -3.11
N VAL A 106 -8.34 -15.68 -3.56
CA VAL A 106 -8.00 -15.89 -4.97
C VAL A 106 -9.05 -16.77 -5.62
N ASP A 107 -9.21 -16.57 -6.92
CA ASP A 107 -9.98 -17.44 -7.78
C ASP A 107 -9.01 -18.17 -8.74
N PRO A 108 -8.59 -19.41 -8.41
CA PRO A 108 -7.51 -20.09 -9.12
C PRO A 108 -7.92 -20.53 -10.53
N SER A 109 -9.21 -20.75 -10.77
CA SER A 109 -9.76 -21.10 -12.08
C SER A 109 -11.12 -20.47 -12.27
N SER A 110 -11.64 -20.35 -13.49
CA SER A 110 -13.00 -19.80 -13.69
C SER A 110 -14.11 -20.81 -13.36
N GLN A 111 -13.88 -21.73 -12.42
CA GLN A 111 -14.87 -22.69 -11.99
C GLN A 111 -15.78 -22.05 -10.95
N TRP A 112 -16.81 -22.78 -10.54
CA TRP A 112 -17.72 -22.30 -9.52
C TRP A 112 -17.29 -22.91 -8.20
N ASN A 113 -17.16 -22.08 -7.16
CA ASN A 113 -16.92 -22.52 -5.78
C ASN A 113 -15.54 -23.18 -5.58
N ASP A 114 -14.52 -22.66 -6.26
CA ASP A 114 -13.11 -22.99 -6.08
C ASP A 114 -12.30 -21.81 -5.54
N GLU A 115 -12.95 -20.78 -5.01
CA GLU A 115 -12.28 -19.66 -4.37
C GLU A 115 -11.54 -20.12 -3.11
N GLU A 116 -10.29 -19.66 -2.95
CA GLU A 116 -9.40 -20.08 -1.87
C GLU A 116 -8.81 -18.88 -1.14
N GLU A 117 -8.64 -19.00 0.18
CA GLU A 117 -7.90 -18.00 0.95
C GLU A 117 -6.41 -18.05 0.61
N SER A 118 -5.78 -16.88 0.57
CA SER A 118 -4.42 -16.74 0.09
C SER A 118 -3.49 -16.12 1.14
N SER A 119 -2.24 -16.56 1.11
CA SER A 119 -1.11 -15.90 1.78
C SER A 119 -0.33 -14.99 0.83
N LEU A 120 -0.76 -14.85 -0.43
CA LEU A 120 -0.04 -14.12 -1.46
C LEU A 120 0.11 -12.64 -1.13
N ILE A 121 1.26 -12.11 -1.53
CA ILE A 121 1.55 -10.69 -1.56
C ILE A 121 2.00 -10.37 -2.97
N GLU A 122 1.31 -9.43 -3.62
CA GLU A 122 1.75 -8.88 -4.89
C GLU A 122 2.13 -7.43 -4.70
N VAL A 123 3.31 -7.08 -5.21
CA VAL A 123 3.92 -5.77 -5.09
C VAL A 123 3.81 -5.08 -6.44
N TYR A 124 3.17 -3.91 -6.43
CA TYR A 124 3.20 -2.98 -7.54
C TYR A 124 4.37 -2.02 -7.37
N ASP A 125 5.34 -2.08 -8.28
CA ASP A 125 6.40 -1.09 -8.41
C ASP A 125 5.86 0.11 -9.19
N VAL A 126 5.72 1.25 -8.52
CA VAL A 126 5.16 2.47 -9.10
C VAL A 126 6.09 3.08 -10.15
N THR A 127 7.41 2.85 -10.04
CA THR A 127 8.42 3.35 -10.99
C THR A 127 8.29 2.66 -12.34
N ASN A 128 8.19 1.33 -12.29
CA ASN A 128 8.18 0.50 -13.49
C ASN A 128 6.76 0.22 -14.01
N GLY A 129 5.74 0.46 -13.17
CA GLY A 129 4.35 0.18 -13.50
C GLY A 129 4.08 -1.33 -13.64
N THR A 130 4.74 -2.15 -12.82
CA THR A 130 4.70 -3.61 -12.91
C THR A 130 4.27 -4.26 -11.61
N TRP A 131 3.57 -5.39 -11.73
CA TRP A 131 3.19 -6.24 -10.60
C TRP A 131 4.13 -7.46 -10.53
N SER A 132 4.54 -7.82 -9.32
CA SER A 132 5.34 -9.01 -9.04
C SER A 132 4.87 -9.71 -7.76
N VAL A 133 5.07 -11.02 -7.66
CA VAL A 133 4.76 -11.78 -6.44
C VAL A 133 5.94 -11.66 -5.47
N SER A 134 5.66 -11.28 -4.23
CA SER A 134 6.66 -11.25 -3.17
C SER A 134 7.12 -12.67 -2.82
N PRO A 135 8.43 -12.91 -2.60
CA PRO A 135 8.93 -14.19 -2.14
C PRO A 135 8.61 -14.48 -0.66
N SER A 136 8.11 -13.48 0.08
CA SER A 136 7.77 -13.60 1.50
C SER A 136 6.24 -13.53 1.67
N PRO A 137 5.53 -14.67 1.65
CA PRO A 137 4.09 -14.69 1.85
C PRO A 137 3.71 -14.39 3.30
N LEU A 138 2.42 -14.16 3.55
CA LEU A 138 1.89 -14.08 4.91
C LEU A 138 2.17 -15.38 5.69
N PRO A 139 2.46 -15.31 7.01
CA PRO A 139 2.62 -16.50 7.85
C PRO A 139 1.38 -17.40 7.89
N ASN A 140 0.18 -16.80 7.86
CA ASN A 140 -1.10 -17.48 7.78
C ASN A 140 -1.95 -16.83 6.68
N VAL A 141 -2.75 -17.63 5.97
CA VAL A 141 -3.76 -17.10 5.05
C VAL A 141 -4.71 -16.17 5.81
N GLN A 142 -5.15 -15.09 5.17
CA GLN A 142 -6.00 -14.12 5.84
C GLN A 142 -6.84 -13.36 4.80
N SER A 143 -8.15 -13.42 4.95
CA SER A 143 -9.12 -12.71 4.10
C SER A 143 -10.05 -11.84 4.95
N HIS A 144 -10.64 -10.82 4.32
CA HIS A 144 -11.59 -9.89 4.96
C HIS A 144 -11.01 -9.17 6.19
N ALA A 145 -9.69 -9.05 6.24
CA ALA A 145 -8.97 -8.31 7.26
C ALA A 145 -9.02 -6.81 7.01
N GLY A 146 -8.78 -6.07 8.09
CA GLY A 146 -8.43 -4.67 8.04
C GLY A 146 -6.96 -4.44 7.79
N CYS A 147 -6.64 -3.46 6.97
CA CYS A 147 -5.29 -2.93 6.82
C CYS A 147 -5.13 -1.62 7.57
N ALA A 148 -4.07 -1.51 8.36
CA ALA A 148 -3.62 -0.24 8.89
C ALA A 148 -2.10 -0.19 9.02
N ARG A 149 -1.56 1.02 8.93
CA ARG A 149 -0.14 1.27 9.13
C ARG A 149 0.07 2.03 10.43
N TRP A 150 1.01 1.56 11.24
CA TRP A 150 1.45 2.20 12.48
C TRP A 150 2.98 2.37 12.41
N GLY A 151 3.43 3.56 11.98
CA GLY A 151 4.85 3.82 11.73
C GLY A 151 5.42 2.86 10.69
N ASP A 152 6.45 2.11 11.06
CA ASP A 152 7.08 1.08 10.22
C ASP A 152 6.40 -0.29 10.29
N VAL A 153 5.27 -0.39 10.99
CA VAL A 153 4.54 -1.66 11.12
C VAL A 153 3.28 -1.62 10.27
N LEU A 154 3.16 -2.55 9.34
CA LEU A 154 1.91 -2.86 8.65
C LEU A 154 1.14 -3.87 9.47
N VAL A 155 -0.16 -3.65 9.68
CA VAL A 155 -1.01 -4.50 10.49
C VAL A 155 -2.18 -4.99 9.64
N LEU A 156 -2.31 -6.30 9.52
CA LEU A 156 -3.53 -6.97 9.12
C LEU A 156 -4.25 -7.43 10.38
N ALA A 157 -5.44 -6.90 10.64
CA ALA A 157 -6.21 -7.21 11.84
C ALA A 157 -7.60 -7.74 11.50
N GLY A 158 -8.03 -8.75 12.24
CA GLY A 158 -9.31 -9.41 12.02
C GLY A 158 -9.31 -10.25 10.75
N ASP A 159 -10.38 -11.00 10.57
CA ASP A 159 -10.52 -11.97 9.50
C ASP A 159 -11.98 -12.43 9.42
N LEU A 160 -12.41 -12.89 8.26
CA LEU A 160 -13.62 -13.69 8.13
C LEU A 160 -13.35 -14.80 7.11
N PRO A 161 -12.86 -15.96 7.56
CA PRO A 161 -12.49 -17.03 6.64
C PRO A 161 -13.64 -17.55 5.80
N LEU A 162 -13.33 -18.09 4.63
CA LEU A 162 -14.31 -18.82 3.82
C LEU A 162 -14.84 -20.03 4.61
N PRO A 163 -16.12 -20.40 4.46
CA PRO A 163 -16.65 -21.65 4.99
C PRO A 163 -15.81 -22.83 4.54
N ASP A 164 -15.41 -23.69 5.48
CA ASP A 164 -14.82 -24.98 5.11
C ASP A 164 -15.90 -25.85 4.47
N GLY A 165 -15.76 -26.14 3.17
CA GLY A 165 -16.70 -26.97 2.41
C GLY A 165 -16.80 -28.42 2.91
N GLN A 166 -15.87 -28.88 3.75
CA GLN A 166 -15.91 -30.19 4.41
C GLN A 166 -16.51 -30.15 5.82
N SER A 167 -16.81 -28.95 6.33
CA SER A 167 -17.36 -28.74 7.67
C SER A 167 -18.79 -28.23 7.58
N SER A 168 -19.62 -28.69 8.52
CA SER A 168 -20.94 -28.07 8.77
C SER A 168 -20.87 -26.93 9.78
N ALA A 169 -19.71 -26.75 10.43
CA ALA A 169 -19.48 -25.62 11.30
C ALA A 169 -19.25 -24.36 10.44
N PRO A 170 -19.96 -23.25 10.69
CA PRO A 170 -19.72 -22.02 9.96
C PRO A 170 -18.30 -21.52 10.25
N SER A 171 -17.65 -20.95 9.24
CA SER A 171 -16.42 -20.19 9.44
C SER A 171 -16.75 -18.85 10.07
N PHE A 172 -16.02 -18.55 11.14
CA PHE A 172 -16.21 -17.37 11.96
C PHE A 172 -14.87 -16.68 12.15
N THR A 173 -14.91 -15.40 12.51
CA THR A 173 -13.73 -14.59 12.77
C THR A 173 -12.86 -15.23 13.85
N SER A 174 -11.56 -15.38 13.60
CA SER A 174 -10.60 -15.85 14.62
C SER A 174 -9.98 -14.70 15.41
N GLY A 175 -10.12 -13.47 14.91
CA GLY A 175 -9.46 -12.29 15.47
C GLY A 175 -7.97 -12.26 15.13
N LEU A 176 -7.56 -12.91 14.04
CA LEU A 176 -6.16 -13.01 13.63
C LEU A 176 -5.55 -11.62 13.44
N VAL A 177 -4.34 -11.43 13.98
CA VAL A 177 -3.54 -10.23 13.73
C VAL A 177 -2.19 -10.67 13.20
N GLN A 178 -1.77 -10.12 12.07
CA GLN A 178 -0.44 -10.33 11.48
C GLN A 178 0.21 -8.97 11.24
N ARG A 179 1.51 -8.89 11.48
CA ARG A 179 2.26 -7.63 11.46
C ARG A 179 3.51 -7.79 10.63
N TYR A 180 3.74 -6.85 9.72
CA TYR A 180 4.99 -6.74 8.99
C TYR A 180 5.79 -5.56 9.53
N ASN A 181 7.04 -5.80 9.91
CA ASN A 181 7.94 -4.74 10.31
C ASN A 181 8.84 -4.36 9.13
N LEU A 182 8.69 -3.13 8.60
CA LEU A 182 9.45 -2.61 7.45
C LEU A 182 10.94 -2.44 7.76
N THR A 183 11.32 -2.28 9.03
CA THR A 183 12.71 -2.14 9.48
C THR A 183 13.43 -3.49 9.49
N THR A 184 12.76 -4.56 9.94
CA THR A 184 13.33 -5.91 9.99
C THR A 184 12.98 -6.78 8.80
N ASP A 185 12.16 -6.25 7.88
CA ASP A 185 11.68 -6.91 6.66
C ASP A 185 11.00 -8.27 6.94
N ALA A 186 10.24 -8.35 8.04
CA ALA A 186 9.74 -9.63 8.54
C ALA A 186 8.29 -9.57 9.03
N TRP A 187 7.56 -10.63 8.73
CA TRP A 187 6.24 -10.90 9.30
C TRP A 187 6.34 -11.51 10.70
N SER A 188 5.36 -11.20 11.53
CA SER A 188 5.13 -11.82 12.84
C SER A 188 3.64 -11.93 13.14
N VAL A 189 3.27 -12.93 13.92
CA VAL A 189 1.90 -13.05 14.43
C VAL A 189 1.72 -12.10 15.61
N GLY A 190 0.59 -11.39 15.61
CA GLY A 190 0.19 -10.46 16.64
C GLY A 190 -0.60 -11.09 17.78
N THR A 191 -0.90 -10.28 18.79
CA THR A 191 -1.91 -10.64 19.78
C THR A 191 -3.27 -10.62 19.10
N SER A 192 -3.99 -11.74 19.12
CA SER A 192 -5.32 -11.83 18.53
C SER A 192 -6.31 -10.87 19.19
N MET A 193 -7.31 -10.44 18.43
CA MET A 193 -8.44 -9.70 18.97
C MET A 193 -9.16 -10.54 20.05
N PRO A 194 -9.68 -9.92 21.12
CA PRO A 194 -10.52 -10.63 22.09
C PRO A 194 -11.70 -11.31 21.38
N GLY A 195 -12.02 -12.56 21.73
CA GLY A 195 -13.00 -13.35 20.96
C GLY A 195 -14.39 -12.71 20.86
N ASP A 196 -14.84 -12.01 21.89
CA ASP A 196 -16.12 -11.26 21.89
C ASP A 196 -16.10 -10.00 21.02
N ARG A 197 -14.93 -9.59 20.53
CA ARG A 197 -14.68 -8.38 19.72
C ARG A 197 -13.97 -8.68 18.41
N ALA A 198 -13.69 -9.95 18.11
CA ALA A 198 -13.11 -10.35 16.85
C ALA A 198 -14.09 -10.02 15.73
N VAL A 199 -13.58 -9.37 14.68
CA VAL A 199 -14.37 -8.91 13.55
C VAL A 199 -13.62 -9.11 12.24
N GLY A 200 -14.34 -9.43 11.18
CA GLY A 200 -13.90 -9.31 9.80
C GLY A 200 -14.80 -8.33 9.04
N LYS A 201 -14.41 -7.91 7.84
CA LYS A 201 -15.16 -6.91 7.02
C LYS A 201 -15.46 -5.59 7.76
N ALA A 202 -14.65 -5.24 8.76
CA ALA A 202 -14.77 -3.98 9.48
C ALA A 202 -14.01 -2.85 8.77
N GLY A 203 -14.33 -1.59 9.11
CA GLY A 203 -13.49 -0.44 8.78
C GLY A 203 -12.35 -0.32 9.78
N TYR A 204 -11.15 0.02 9.31
CA TYR A 204 -9.96 0.14 10.15
C TYR A 204 -9.29 1.48 9.93
N ALA A 205 -8.86 2.11 11.03
CA ALA A 205 -8.12 3.36 10.99
C ALA A 205 -7.12 3.41 12.14
N HIS A 206 -5.90 3.86 11.85
CA HIS A 206 -4.91 4.15 12.88
C HIS A 206 -4.93 5.64 13.22
N HIS A 207 -4.95 5.96 14.51
CA HIS A 207 -4.80 7.33 15.02
C HIS A 207 -4.12 7.31 16.39
N ASP A 208 -3.08 8.15 16.57
CA ASP A 208 -2.33 8.33 17.82
C ASP A 208 -1.86 7.03 18.49
N GLY A 209 -1.32 6.10 17.70
CA GLY A 209 -0.79 4.83 18.19
C GLY A 209 -1.86 3.79 18.51
N VAL A 210 -3.12 4.05 18.16
CA VAL A 210 -4.23 3.13 18.35
C VAL A 210 -4.80 2.75 16.99
N LEU A 211 -4.98 1.45 16.78
CA LEU A 211 -5.74 0.92 15.65
C LEU A 211 -7.19 0.72 16.09
N TYR A 212 -8.09 1.45 15.46
CA TYR A 212 -9.53 1.35 15.64
C TYR A 212 -10.11 0.40 14.61
N ALA A 213 -11.02 -0.48 15.06
CA ALA A 213 -11.85 -1.31 14.21
C ALA A 213 -13.32 -0.94 14.48
N ALA A 214 -14.07 -0.64 13.43
CA ALA A 214 -15.45 -0.18 13.53
C ALA A 214 -16.37 -1.01 12.62
N GLY A 215 -17.47 -1.50 13.21
CA GLY A 215 -18.42 -2.38 12.54
C GLY A 215 -17.84 -3.77 12.24
N GLY A 216 -18.21 -4.32 11.08
CA GLY A 216 -17.81 -5.65 10.64
C GLY A 216 -18.77 -6.77 11.07
N VAL A 217 -18.34 -8.01 10.86
CA VAL A 217 -19.08 -9.23 11.20
C VAL A 217 -18.31 -9.97 12.27
N ASN A 218 -18.98 -10.39 13.34
CA ASN A 218 -18.33 -11.06 14.47
C ASN A 218 -18.32 -12.60 14.35
N GLN A 219 -17.78 -13.26 15.38
CA GLN A 219 -17.69 -14.72 15.48
C GLN A 219 -19.03 -15.48 15.52
N THR A 220 -20.17 -14.79 15.55
CA THR A 220 -21.51 -15.39 15.46
C THR A 220 -22.21 -15.08 14.14
N GLY A 221 -21.52 -14.40 13.22
CA GLY A 221 -22.08 -13.94 11.94
C GLY A 221 -22.94 -12.68 12.06
N ASN A 222 -22.97 -12.03 13.23
CA ASN A 222 -23.75 -10.81 13.44
C ASN A 222 -22.95 -9.57 13.01
N ALA A 223 -23.63 -8.62 12.37
CA ALA A 223 -23.07 -7.31 12.11
C ALA A 223 -22.87 -6.55 13.43
N MET A 224 -21.68 -5.99 13.61
CA MET A 224 -21.34 -5.14 14.75
C MET A 224 -21.70 -3.69 14.42
N ALA A 225 -22.19 -2.96 15.42
CA ALA A 225 -22.47 -1.54 15.28
C ALA A 225 -21.17 -0.72 15.14
N VAL A 226 -21.29 0.46 14.54
CA VAL A 226 -20.25 1.51 14.46
C VAL A 226 -20.51 2.54 15.54
#